data_AF-A0A7S3C4J4-F1
#
_entry.id   AF-A0A7S3C4J4-F1
#
_cell.length_a   1.000
_cell.length_b   1.000
_cell.length_c   1.000
_cell.angle_alpha   90.00
_cell.angle_beta   90.00
_cell.angle_gamma   90.00
#
_symmetry.space_group_name_H-M   'P 1'
#
loop_
_entity.id
_entity.type
_entity.pdbx_description
1 polymer ?
#
loop_
_entity_poly.entity_id
_entity_poly.type
_entity_poly.pdbx_seq_one_letter_code
_entity_poly.pdbx_strand_id
1 'polypeptide(L)'
;AKLPASEQRKLRAVAAGNAVPSRRVARGSMPMMPYEDPLRGIAINPRIVGGQQRRSHADIVHATNSYERDAFRGQPSCAVGRDEQKAVLQERYLRGMGGKSTGAPPKPRSQPPGSEAAGLHAQVSAEIAERQEFLTNMRSMGRGAEHEDAIHAQVAERMGELRKLEAMMREG
;
A
#
# COMPACT_ATOMS: atom_id res chain seq x y z
N ALA A 1 18.71 45.67 10.72
CA ALA A 1 19.95 45.01 11.22
C ALA A 1 20.68 44.37 10.04
N LYS A 2 22.01 44.50 9.94
CA LYS A 2 22.79 43.87 8.86
C LYS A 2 22.98 42.38 9.19
N LEU A 3 22.68 41.49 8.25
CA LEU A 3 22.87 40.05 8.43
C LEU A 3 24.35 39.71 8.66
N PRO A 4 24.68 38.69 9.48
CA PRO A 4 26.05 38.23 9.64
C PRO A 4 26.63 37.75 8.30
N ALA A 5 27.95 37.92 8.12
CA ALA A 5 28.64 37.63 6.86
C ALA A 5 28.46 36.17 6.39
N SER A 6 28.28 35.24 7.32
CA SER A 6 28.00 33.83 7.02
C SER A 6 26.65 33.63 6.32
N GLU A 7 25.62 34.38 6.72
CA GLU A 7 24.29 34.32 6.10
C GLU A 7 24.27 35.01 4.74
N GLN A 8 24.96 36.15 4.60
CA GLN A 8 25.12 36.80 3.30
C GLN A 8 25.82 35.90 2.29
N ARG A 9 26.83 35.14 2.73
CA ARG A 9 27.53 34.16 1.88
C ARG A 9 26.60 33.02 1.43
N LYS A 10 25.73 32.52 2.31
CA LYS A 10 24.74 31.48 1.97
C LYS A 10 23.73 32.01 0.95
N LEU A 11 23.22 33.22 1.14
CA LEU A 11 22.27 33.85 0.20
C LEU A 11 22.88 34.03 -1.19
N ARG A 12 24.15 34.47 -1.28
CA ARG A 12 24.86 34.56 -2.57
C ARG A 12 25.04 33.20 -3.24
N ALA A 13 25.31 32.14 -2.48
CA ALA A 13 25.42 30.79 -3.02
C ALA A 13 24.08 30.30 -3.61
N VAL A 14 22.97 30.51 -2.89
CA VAL A 14 21.62 30.18 -3.39
C VAL A 14 21.27 30.98 -4.64
N ALA A 15 21.56 32.29 -4.64
CA ALA A 15 21.31 33.16 -5.79
C ALA A 15 22.12 32.74 -7.03
N ALA A 16 23.30 32.17 -6.83
CA ALA A 16 24.14 31.61 -7.90
C ALA A 16 23.73 30.17 -8.31
N GLY A 17 22.65 29.62 -7.76
CA GLY A 17 22.19 28.25 -8.03
C GLY A 17 23.07 27.15 -7.41
N ASN A 18 24.00 27.52 -6.54
CA ASN A 18 24.92 26.59 -5.90
C ASN A 18 24.35 26.04 -4.59
N ALA A 19 24.60 24.75 -4.31
CA ALA A 19 24.21 24.13 -3.06
C ALA A 19 24.95 24.77 -1.87
N VAL A 20 24.20 25.13 -0.83
CA VAL A 20 24.78 25.73 0.39
C VAL A 20 25.56 24.65 1.16
N PRO A 21 26.83 24.91 1.56
CA PRO A 21 27.58 23.95 2.35
C PRO A 21 26.89 23.73 3.70
N SER A 22 26.38 22.51 3.90
CA SER A 22 25.88 22.05 5.20
C SER A 22 27.06 21.91 6.15
N ARG A 23 26.99 22.60 7.30
CA ARG A 23 28.02 22.52 8.34
C ARG A 23 28.01 21.11 8.92
N ARG A 24 28.86 20.22 8.42
CA ARG A 24 29.12 18.96 9.10
C ARG A 24 29.91 19.26 10.36
N VAL A 25 29.31 19.02 11.51
CA VAL A 25 30.03 18.91 12.77
C VAL A 25 30.94 17.69 12.66
N ALA A 26 32.25 17.89 12.83
CA ALA A 26 33.18 16.79 12.97
C ALA A 26 32.76 15.99 14.21
N ARG A 27 32.34 14.74 14.03
CA ARG A 27 32.11 13.83 15.16
C ARG A 27 33.49 13.53 15.74
N GLY A 28 33.76 14.02 16.95
CA GLY A 28 34.97 13.65 17.69
C GLY A 28 35.06 12.13 17.79
N SER A 29 36.25 11.58 17.54
CA SER A 29 36.56 10.19 17.83
C SER A 29 36.48 10.01 19.35
N MET A 30 35.36 9.48 19.84
CA MET A 30 35.27 9.07 21.23
C MET A 30 36.05 7.76 21.39
N PRO A 31 36.87 7.62 22.45
CA PRO A 31 37.50 6.34 22.75
C PRO A 31 36.42 5.26 22.92
N MET A 32 36.65 4.09 22.33
CA MET A 32 35.73 2.95 22.37
C MET A 32 35.70 2.40 23.80
N MET A 33 34.78 2.90 24.61
CA MET A 33 34.53 2.37 25.95
C MET A 33 33.87 0.99 25.85
N PRO A 34 34.16 0.04 26.76
CA PRO A 34 33.32 -1.14 26.90
C PRO A 34 31.88 -0.69 27.20
N TYR A 35 30.93 -1.14 26.38
CA TYR A 35 29.53 -0.74 26.51
C TYR A 35 28.90 -1.53 27.66
N GLU A 36 28.89 -0.93 28.85
CA GLU A 36 28.17 -1.45 30.02
C GLU A 36 26.85 -0.68 30.20
N ASP A 37 25.79 -1.40 30.58
CA ASP A 37 24.52 -0.78 30.95
C ASP A 37 24.70 -0.02 32.28
N PRO A 38 24.60 1.32 32.29
CA PRO A 38 24.84 2.11 33.50
C PRO A 38 23.81 1.85 34.62
N LEU A 39 22.67 1.23 34.32
CA LEU A 39 21.63 0.92 35.31
C LEU A 39 21.77 -0.48 35.90
N ARG A 40 22.46 -1.40 35.21
CA ARG A 40 22.47 -2.83 35.58
C ARG A 40 23.87 -3.38 35.83
N GLY A 41 24.94 -2.70 35.37
CA GLY A 41 26.31 -3.19 35.51
C GLY A 41 26.55 -4.54 34.81
N ILE A 42 25.65 -4.93 33.90
CA ILE A 42 25.77 -6.15 33.09
C ILE A 42 26.46 -5.75 31.80
N ALA A 43 27.56 -6.42 31.47
CA ALA A 43 28.21 -6.29 30.18
C ALA A 43 27.23 -6.74 29.08
N ILE A 44 26.67 -5.79 28.33
CA ILE A 44 25.80 -6.15 27.22
C ILE A 44 26.69 -6.57 26.05
N ASN A 45 26.43 -7.76 25.50
CA ASN A 45 27.16 -8.30 24.36
C ASN A 45 27.30 -7.24 23.26
N PRO A 46 28.51 -6.88 22.82
CA PRO A 46 28.72 -5.83 21.82
C PRO A 46 28.02 -6.13 20.49
N ARG A 47 27.69 -7.39 20.16
CA ARG A 47 26.84 -7.71 18.99
C ARG A 47 25.42 -7.14 19.06
N ILE A 48 24.91 -6.90 20.27
CA ILE A 48 23.54 -6.44 20.54
C ILE A 48 23.48 -4.92 20.67
N VAL A 49 24.54 -4.27 21.14
CA VAL A 49 24.58 -2.83 21.48
C VAL A 49 25.69 -2.05 20.79
N GLY A 50 26.82 -2.68 20.51
CA GLY A 50 27.95 -2.15 19.76
C GLY A 50 27.83 -2.51 18.28
N GLY A 51 26.78 -1.99 17.64
CA GLY A 51 26.57 -1.90 16.20
C GLY A 51 27.23 -2.98 15.34
N GLN A 52 26.42 -3.89 14.81
CA GLN A 52 26.74 -4.63 13.58
C GLN A 52 27.58 -3.75 12.66
N GLN A 53 28.77 -4.21 12.28
CA GLN A 53 29.70 -3.43 11.48
C GLN A 53 28.94 -2.94 10.26
N ARG A 54 28.73 -1.62 10.19
CA ARG A 54 27.86 -1.03 9.17
C ARG A 54 28.45 -1.42 7.83
N ARG A 55 27.73 -2.24 7.07
CA ARG A 55 28.12 -2.62 5.72
C ARG A 55 28.38 -1.35 4.92
N SER A 56 29.45 -1.35 4.12
CA SER A 56 29.69 -0.21 3.24
C SER A 56 28.58 -0.12 2.21
N HIS A 57 28.40 1.05 1.60
CA HIS A 57 27.41 1.20 0.53
C HIS A 57 27.68 0.21 -0.62
N ALA A 58 28.95 -0.01 -0.97
CA ALA A 58 29.36 -0.97 -1.98
C ALA A 58 28.96 -2.41 -1.60
N ASP A 59 29.16 -2.81 -0.33
CA ASP A 59 28.77 -4.15 0.14
C ASP A 59 27.25 -4.34 0.10
N ILE A 60 26.48 -3.29 0.41
CA ILE A 60 25.02 -3.34 0.35
C ILE A 60 24.57 -3.50 -1.11
N VAL A 61 25.11 -2.69 -2.02
CA VAL A 61 24.78 -2.73 -3.46
C VAL A 61 25.13 -4.10 -4.05
N HIS A 62 26.32 -4.62 -3.76
CA HIS A 62 26.75 -5.94 -4.23
C HIS A 62 25.91 -7.07 -3.64
N ALA A 63 25.59 -7.03 -2.34
CA ALA A 63 24.71 -8.03 -1.70
C ALA A 63 23.29 -8.02 -2.28
N THR A 64 22.85 -6.89 -2.85
CA THR A 64 21.56 -6.75 -3.53
C THR A 64 21.67 -6.91 -5.05
N ASN A 65 22.70 -7.62 -5.56
CA ASN A 65 22.92 -7.86 -7.00
C ASN A 65 22.93 -6.57 -7.84
N SER A 66 23.50 -5.48 -7.30
CA SER A 66 23.53 -4.18 -7.96
C SER A 66 22.14 -3.61 -8.29
N TYR A 67 21.12 -3.95 -7.49
CA TYR A 67 19.78 -3.40 -7.65
C TYR A 67 19.78 -1.89 -7.41
N GLU A 68 19.53 -1.12 -8.46
CA GLU A 68 19.23 0.30 -8.38
C GLU A 68 17.72 0.49 -8.50
N ARG A 69 17.11 1.14 -7.49
CA ARG A 69 15.71 1.54 -7.58
C ARG A 69 15.63 2.75 -8.50
N ASP A 70 14.76 2.67 -9.50
CA ASP A 70 14.42 3.82 -10.34
C ASP A 70 13.97 5.01 -9.49
N ALA A 71 14.63 6.15 -9.66
CA ALA A 71 14.18 7.39 -9.06
C ALA A 71 12.79 7.73 -9.60
N PHE A 72 11.85 8.03 -8.70
CA PHE A 72 10.53 8.51 -9.11
C PHE A 72 10.69 9.79 -9.92
N ARG A 73 10.57 9.66 -11.24
CA ARG A 73 10.37 10.80 -12.12
C ARG A 73 8.88 11.02 -12.12
N GLY A 74 8.43 12.00 -11.35
CA GLY A 74 7.06 12.47 -11.44
C GLY A 74 6.77 12.73 -12.90
N GLN A 75 5.92 11.91 -13.51
CA GLN A 75 5.35 12.23 -14.80
C GLN A 75 4.71 13.61 -14.63
N PRO A 76 4.95 14.60 -15.51
CA PRO A 76 4.13 15.79 -15.51
C PRO A 76 2.69 15.29 -15.63
N SER A 77 1.90 15.51 -14.58
CA SER A 77 0.55 15.00 -14.50
C SER A 77 -0.21 15.50 -15.73
N CYS A 78 -0.47 14.57 -16.65
CA CYS A 78 -1.38 14.66 -17.79
C CYS A 78 -1.22 15.88 -18.73
N ALA A 79 -1.11 15.60 -20.02
CA ALA A 79 -1.22 16.57 -21.12
C ALA A 79 -2.58 17.29 -21.21
N VAL A 80 -3.46 17.08 -20.24
CA VAL A 80 -4.83 17.58 -20.16
C VAL A 80 -4.80 18.81 -19.27
N GLY A 81 -5.29 19.95 -19.77
CA GLY A 81 -5.21 21.23 -19.06
C GLY A 81 -5.89 21.16 -17.69
N ARG A 82 -5.43 21.97 -16.73
CA ARG A 82 -6.03 22.07 -15.38
C ARG A 82 -7.54 22.28 -15.45
N ASP A 83 -8.00 23.06 -16.42
CA ASP A 83 -9.41 23.40 -16.60
C ASP A 83 -10.23 22.21 -17.12
N GLU A 84 -9.67 21.39 -18.00
CA GLU A 84 -10.29 20.16 -18.49
C GLU A 84 -10.43 19.13 -17.37
N GLN A 85 -9.39 18.99 -16.54
CA GLN A 85 -9.46 18.11 -15.36
C GLN A 85 -10.50 18.59 -14.35
N LYS A 86 -10.60 19.92 -14.14
CA LYS A 86 -11.61 20.52 -13.28
C LYS A 86 -13.02 20.26 -13.81
N ALA A 87 -13.24 20.38 -15.12
CA ALA A 87 -14.53 20.10 -15.74
C ALA A 87 -14.95 18.64 -15.57
N VAL A 88 -14.04 17.69 -15.82
CA VAL A 88 -14.28 16.25 -15.64
C VAL A 88 -14.63 15.90 -14.18
N LEU A 89 -13.90 16.49 -13.22
CA LEU A 89 -14.17 16.28 -11.80
C LEU A 89 -15.50 16.89 -11.37
N GLN A 90 -15.84 18.09 -11.87
CA GLN A 90 -17.14 18.72 -11.61
C GLN A 90 -18.29 17.89 -12.19
N GLU A 91 -18.17 17.40 -13.41
CA GLU A 91 -19.17 16.53 -14.04
C GLU A 91 -19.38 15.25 -13.22
N ARG A 92 -18.28 14.58 -12.82
CA ARG A 92 -18.34 13.37 -11.99
C ARG A 92 -18.99 13.66 -10.63
N TYR A 93 -18.65 14.78 -10.01
CA TYR A 93 -19.21 15.18 -8.72
C TYR A 93 -20.72 15.45 -8.80
N LEU A 94 -21.16 16.21 -9.82
CA LEU A 94 -22.57 16.50 -10.06
C LEU A 94 -23.38 15.24 -10.40
N ARG A 95 -22.77 14.31 -11.16
CA ARG A 95 -23.35 12.99 -11.44
C ARG A 95 -23.50 12.13 -10.17
N GLY A 96 -22.59 12.26 -9.21
CA GLY A 96 -22.62 11.52 -7.93
C GLY A 96 -23.51 12.12 -6.84
N MET A 97 -23.82 13.42 -6.90
CA MET A 97 -24.55 14.18 -5.85
C MET A 97 -26.03 14.49 -6.18
N GLY A 98 -26.63 13.88 -7.20
CA GLY A 98 -28.09 13.88 -7.37
C GLY A 98 -28.68 14.68 -8.54
N GLY A 99 -27.94 14.89 -9.62
CA GLY A 99 -28.51 15.40 -10.87
C GLY A 99 -29.19 14.30 -11.69
N LYS A 100 -30.53 14.24 -11.69
CA LYS A 100 -31.31 13.54 -12.71
C LYS A 100 -31.06 14.21 -14.07
N SER A 101 -30.07 13.75 -14.82
CA SER A 101 -29.88 14.15 -16.23
C SER A 101 -30.38 13.03 -17.14
N THR A 102 -31.30 13.42 -18.01
CA THR A 102 -31.95 12.67 -19.08
C THR A 102 -30.97 11.87 -19.92
N GLY A 103 -31.07 10.56 -19.80
CA GLY A 103 -30.31 9.57 -20.51
C GLY A 103 -30.58 8.30 -19.77
N ALA A 104 -31.70 7.65 -20.11
CA ALA A 104 -32.04 6.37 -19.52
C ALA A 104 -30.79 5.49 -19.62
N PRO A 105 -30.29 4.90 -18.51
CA PRO A 105 -29.40 3.76 -18.68
C PRO A 105 -30.13 2.78 -19.62
N PRO A 106 -29.44 2.04 -20.50
CA PRO A 106 -30.11 0.94 -21.17
C PRO A 106 -30.80 0.17 -20.05
N LYS A 107 -32.14 0.12 -20.09
CA LYS A 107 -32.92 -0.71 -19.18
C LYS A 107 -32.17 -2.04 -19.20
N PRO A 108 -31.65 -2.57 -18.08
CA PRO A 108 -31.12 -3.91 -18.12
C PRO A 108 -32.23 -4.71 -18.77
N ARG A 109 -31.91 -5.31 -19.94
CA ARG A 109 -32.82 -6.21 -20.64
C ARG A 109 -33.44 -7.02 -19.53
N SER A 110 -34.76 -6.93 -19.34
CA SER A 110 -35.45 -7.62 -18.25
C SER A 110 -35.08 -9.08 -18.43
N GLN A 111 -34.06 -9.48 -17.70
CA GLN A 111 -33.51 -10.80 -17.75
C GLN A 111 -34.64 -11.63 -17.17
N PRO A 112 -35.09 -12.71 -17.82
CA PRO A 112 -36.13 -13.54 -17.24
C PRO A 112 -35.72 -13.82 -15.78
N PRO A 113 -36.64 -13.77 -14.80
CA PRO A 113 -36.30 -13.84 -13.38
C PRO A 113 -35.38 -15.03 -13.04
N GLY A 114 -35.44 -16.13 -13.81
CA GLY A 114 -34.51 -17.25 -13.70
C GLY A 114 -33.03 -16.97 -14.07
N SER A 115 -32.74 -15.97 -14.91
CA SER A 115 -31.37 -15.60 -15.31
C SER A 115 -30.63 -14.76 -14.27
N GLU A 116 -31.34 -13.97 -13.46
CA GLU A 116 -30.73 -13.26 -12.33
C GLU A 116 -30.39 -14.25 -11.19
N ALA A 117 -31.31 -15.17 -10.88
CA ALA A 117 -31.08 -16.21 -9.88
C ALA A 117 -29.94 -17.16 -10.28
N ALA A 118 -29.88 -17.56 -11.55
CA ALA A 118 -28.77 -18.36 -12.08
C ALA A 118 -27.43 -17.62 -12.05
N GLY A 119 -27.42 -16.31 -12.33
CA GLY A 119 -26.22 -15.47 -12.22
C GLY A 119 -25.71 -15.37 -10.78
N LEU A 120 -26.62 -15.18 -9.82
CA LEU A 120 -26.29 -15.17 -8.40
C LEU A 120 -25.80 -16.55 -7.91
N HIS A 121 -26.40 -17.65 -8.39
CA HIS A 121 -25.94 -19.01 -8.07
C HIS A 121 -24.49 -19.26 -8.54
N ALA A 122 -24.19 -18.86 -9.78
CA ALA A 122 -22.84 -18.95 -10.33
C ALA A 122 -21.84 -18.09 -9.53
N GLN A 123 -22.24 -16.91 -9.09
CA GLN A 123 -21.39 -16.06 -8.25
C GLN A 123 -21.11 -16.68 -6.88
N VAL A 124 -22.15 -17.14 -6.17
CA VAL A 124 -21.99 -17.73 -4.82
C VAL A 124 -21.16 -19.01 -4.87
N SER A 125 -21.30 -19.83 -5.92
CA SER A 125 -20.47 -21.02 -6.11
C SER A 125 -19.01 -20.68 -6.38
N ALA A 126 -18.71 -19.66 -7.19
CA ALA A 126 -17.35 -19.16 -7.38
C ALA A 126 -16.73 -18.66 -6.07
N GLU A 127 -17.51 -17.92 -5.26
CA GLU A 127 -17.11 -17.40 -3.96
C GLU A 127 -16.78 -18.50 -2.93
N ILE A 128 -17.45 -19.64 -3.00
CA ILE A 128 -17.14 -20.81 -2.16
C ILE A 128 -15.82 -21.43 -2.59
N ALA A 129 -15.60 -21.58 -3.91
CA ALA A 129 -14.37 -22.12 -4.46
C ALA A 129 -13.15 -21.25 -4.09
N GLU A 130 -13.26 -19.93 -4.22
CA GLU A 130 -12.21 -18.97 -3.85
C GLU A 130 -11.83 -19.10 -2.36
N ARG A 131 -12.82 -19.23 -1.47
CA ARG A 131 -12.57 -19.40 -0.03
C ARG A 131 -11.87 -20.72 0.29
N GLN A 132 -12.22 -21.80 -0.41
CA GLN A 132 -11.56 -23.09 -0.27
C GLN A 132 -10.11 -23.05 -0.78
N GLU A 133 -9.88 -22.36 -1.91
CA GLU A 133 -8.54 -22.14 -2.44
C GLU A 133 -7.68 -21.30 -1.50
N PHE A 134 -8.24 -20.21 -0.96
CA PHE A 134 -7.59 -19.40 0.06
C PHE A 134 -7.15 -20.24 1.26
N LEU A 135 -8.03 -21.09 1.79
CA LEU A 135 -7.69 -21.95 2.93
C LEU A 135 -6.59 -22.96 2.58
N THR A 136 -6.63 -23.52 1.38
CA THR A 136 -5.58 -24.42 0.87
C THR A 136 -4.23 -23.72 0.80
N ASN A 137 -4.23 -22.46 0.33
CA ASN A 137 -3.03 -21.63 0.27
C ASN A 137 -2.51 -21.28 1.68
N MET A 138 -3.40 -20.97 2.63
CA MET A 138 -2.99 -20.73 4.02
C MET A 138 -2.42 -21.98 4.70
N ARG A 139 -2.98 -23.16 4.40
CA ARG A 139 -2.45 -24.45 4.87
C ARG A 139 -1.05 -24.74 4.32
N SER A 140 -0.79 -24.46 3.03
CA SER A 140 0.53 -24.67 2.44
C SER A 140 1.61 -23.77 3.07
N MET A 141 1.22 -22.58 3.54
CA MET A 141 2.08 -21.66 4.28
C MET A 141 2.19 -21.98 5.78
N GLY A 142 1.56 -23.05 6.28
CA GLY A 142 1.55 -23.41 7.71
C GLY A 142 0.68 -22.52 8.59
N ARG A 143 -0.15 -21.65 8.00
CA ARG A 143 -1.05 -20.71 8.69
C ARG A 143 -2.52 -21.11 8.61
N GLY A 144 -2.82 -22.36 8.26
CA GLY A 144 -4.19 -22.85 8.10
C GLY A 144 -5.03 -22.71 9.37
N ALA A 145 -4.47 -23.09 10.53
CA ALA A 145 -5.19 -23.09 11.80
C ALA A 145 -5.71 -21.70 12.23
N GLU A 146 -5.06 -20.62 11.81
CA GLU A 146 -5.51 -19.24 12.10
C GLU A 146 -6.79 -18.86 11.33
N HIS A 147 -7.05 -19.53 10.21
CA HIS A 147 -8.09 -19.14 9.25
C HIS A 147 -9.19 -20.21 9.08
N GLU A 148 -8.97 -21.44 9.53
CA GLU A 148 -9.90 -22.56 9.35
C GLU A 148 -11.31 -22.26 9.85
N ASP A 149 -11.47 -21.88 11.12
CA ASP A 149 -12.79 -21.65 11.71
C ASP A 149 -13.55 -20.52 11.02
N ALA A 150 -12.86 -19.41 10.74
CA ALA A 150 -13.46 -18.26 10.08
C ALA A 150 -13.89 -18.56 8.65
N ILE A 151 -13.06 -19.28 7.88
CA ILE A 151 -13.38 -19.63 6.50
C ILE A 151 -14.47 -20.70 6.44
N HIS A 152 -14.45 -21.70 7.33
CA HIS A 152 -15.54 -22.68 7.41
C HIS A 152 -16.88 -22.02 7.72
N ALA A 153 -16.91 -21.03 8.62
CA ALA A 153 -18.14 -20.27 8.91
C ALA A 153 -18.66 -19.53 7.66
N GLN A 154 -17.77 -18.85 6.92
CA GLN A 154 -18.14 -18.16 5.67
C GLN A 154 -18.62 -19.11 4.58
N VAL A 155 -17.96 -20.26 4.43
CA VAL A 155 -18.40 -21.30 3.48
C VAL A 155 -19.77 -21.83 3.86
N ALA A 156 -20.04 -22.06 5.16
CA ALA A 156 -21.35 -22.50 5.63
C ALA A 156 -22.45 -21.46 5.35
N GLU A 157 -22.17 -20.18 5.56
CA GLU A 157 -23.07 -19.07 5.21
C GLU A 157 -23.41 -19.07 3.72
N ARG A 158 -22.38 -19.08 2.85
CA ARG A 158 -22.54 -19.08 1.39
C ARG A 158 -23.25 -20.33 0.88
N MET A 159 -23.00 -21.50 1.47
CA MET A 159 -23.74 -22.73 1.17
C MET A 159 -25.23 -22.63 1.54
N GLY A 160 -25.56 -21.90 2.61
CA GLY A 160 -26.94 -21.60 2.98
C GLY A 160 -27.64 -20.70 1.96
N GLU A 161 -26.94 -19.69 1.45
CA GLU A 161 -27.43 -18.82 0.37
C GLU A 161 -27.63 -19.60 -0.95
N LEU A 162 -26.67 -20.46 -1.30
CA LEU A 162 -26.76 -21.30 -2.50
C LEU A 162 -28.02 -22.17 -2.49
N ARG A 163 -28.32 -22.82 -1.35
CA ARG A 163 -29.54 -23.64 -1.19
C ARG A 163 -30.82 -22.82 -1.32
N LYS A 164 -30.83 -21.57 -0.82
CA LYS A 164 -31.99 -20.67 -0.96
C LYS A 164 -32.21 -20.29 -2.43
N LEU A 165 -31.13 -20.00 -3.15
CA LEU A 165 -31.18 -19.72 -4.59
C LEU A 165 -31.66 -20.93 -5.38
N GLU A 166 -31.20 -22.13 -5.05
CA GLU A 166 -31.66 -23.38 -5.67
C GLU A 166 -33.16 -23.64 -5.44
N ALA A 167 -33.66 -23.37 -4.23
CA ALA A 167 -35.09 -23.46 -3.94
C ALA A 167 -35.90 -22.45 -4.77
N MET A 168 -35.47 -21.19 -4.82
CA MET A 168 -36.11 -20.14 -5.64
C MET A 168 -36.11 -20.48 -7.14
N MET A 169 -35.03 -21.07 -7.65
CA MET A 169 -34.94 -21.50 -9.05
C MET A 169 -35.81 -22.72 -9.38
N ARG A 170 -36.16 -23.54 -8.38
CA ARG A 170 -37.05 -24.70 -8.55
C ARG A 170 -38.54 -24.32 -8.49
N GLU A 171 -38.87 -23.24 -7.78
CA GLU A 171 -40.24 -22.76 -7.57
C GLU A 171 -40.71 -21.72 -8.60
N GLY A 172 -39.79 -21.09 -9.34
CA GLY A 172 -40.08 -20.13 -10.42
C GLY A 172 -40.08 -20.74 -11.81
#